data_AF-A0A2P5DN93-F1
#
_entry.id   AF-A0A2P5DN93-F1
#
_cell.length_a   1.000
_cell.length_b   1.000
_cell.length_c   1.000
_cell.angle_alpha   90.00
_cell.angle_beta   90.00
_cell.angle_gamma   90.00
#
_symmetry.space_group_name_H-M   'P 1'
#
loop_
_entity.id
_entity.type
_entity.pdbx_description
1 polymer ?
#
loop_
_entity_poly.entity_id
_entity_poly.type
_entity_poly.pdbx_seq_one_letter_code
_entity_poly.pdbx_strand_id
1 'polypeptide(L)'
;FDVGALHKGKKNGYMFQWWDKKIVLLPFMTKPLVSPKPTLLTVSGSKFRATIKTSDVVPAFIAKEQQPHALPFLPEVVPLLEEFSDLAPAYLLDELPPLRDV
;
A
#
# COMPACT_ATOMS: atom_id res chain seq x y z
N PHE A 1 -0.52 -21.82 6.64
CA PHE A 1 -1.56 -21.56 7.66
C PHE A 1 -0.88 -21.31 8.99
N ASP A 2 -1.08 -20.13 9.57
CA ASP A 2 -0.48 -19.75 10.85
C ASP A 2 -1.45 -20.08 12.00
N VAL A 3 -1.04 -20.96 12.91
CA VAL A 3 -1.93 -21.75 13.80
C VAL A 3 -2.52 -20.90 14.94
N GLY A 4 -2.13 -19.62 15.06
CA GLY A 4 -2.50 -18.73 16.17
C GLY A 4 -3.52 -17.63 15.85
N ALA A 5 -3.93 -17.46 14.59
CA ALA A 5 -4.79 -16.35 14.19
C ALA A 5 -6.28 -16.73 14.09
N LEU A 6 -7.11 -16.12 14.93
CA LEU A 6 -8.58 -16.25 14.93
C LEU A 6 -9.24 -15.09 14.18
N HIS A 7 -9.97 -15.40 13.11
CA HIS A 7 -10.81 -14.42 12.43
C HIS A 7 -12.17 -14.24 13.13
N LYS A 8 -12.51 -13.01 13.53
CA LYS A 8 -13.81 -12.63 14.10
C LYS A 8 -14.70 -12.03 13.02
N GLY A 9 -15.42 -12.90 12.29
CA GLY A 9 -16.28 -12.51 11.17
C GLY A 9 -17.26 -11.35 11.45
N LYS A 10 -17.95 -11.34 12.61
CA LYS A 10 -18.89 -10.25 12.98
C LYS A 10 -18.22 -8.86 13.05
N LYS A 11 -16.93 -8.81 13.40
CA LYS A 11 -16.16 -7.57 13.54
C LYS A 11 -15.15 -7.37 12.40
N ASN A 12 -15.16 -8.25 11.40
CA ASN A 12 -14.19 -8.29 10.28
C ASN A 12 -12.75 -8.03 10.71
N GLY A 13 -12.29 -8.71 11.77
CA GLY A 13 -10.97 -8.47 12.37
C GLY A 13 -10.28 -9.77 12.76
N TYR A 14 -8.95 -9.72 12.88
CA TYR A 14 -8.12 -10.88 13.24
C TYR A 14 -7.56 -10.73 14.65
N MET A 15 -7.38 -11.84 15.35
CA MET A 15 -6.87 -11.86 16.72
C MET A 15 -5.84 -12.97 16.89
N PHE A 16 -4.68 -12.68 17.47
CA PHE A 16 -3.66 -13.70 17.77
C PHE A 16 -2.87 -13.34 19.03
N GLN A 17 -2.16 -14.31 19.59
CA GLN A 17 -1.24 -14.12 20.72
C GLN A 17 0.20 -14.02 20.22
N TRP A 18 0.96 -13.06 20.74
CA TRP A 18 2.39 -12.91 20.46
C TRP A 18 3.10 -12.41 21.73
N TRP A 19 4.08 -13.16 22.25
CA TRP A 19 4.82 -12.83 23.48
C TRP A 19 3.90 -12.46 24.66
N ASP A 20 2.95 -13.33 25.00
CA ASP A 20 1.90 -13.12 26.02
C ASP A 20 0.99 -11.89 25.81
N LYS A 21 1.10 -11.21 24.67
CA LYS A 21 0.23 -10.09 24.30
C LYS A 21 -0.83 -10.54 23.31
N LYS A 22 -2.06 -10.14 23.57
CA LYS A 22 -3.19 -10.35 22.66
C LYS A 22 -3.25 -9.20 21.67
N ILE A 23 -3.00 -9.49 20.39
CA ILE A 23 -3.04 -8.52 19.30
C ILE A 23 -4.37 -8.65 18.57
N VAL A 24 -5.01 -7.51 18.30
CA VAL A 24 -6.29 -7.43 17.58
C VAL A 24 -6.11 -6.51 16.39
N LEU A 25 -6.23 -7.06 15.19
CA LEU A 25 -6.28 -6.31 13.94
C LEU A 25 -7.72 -5.88 13.68
N LEU A 26 -7.95 -4.57 13.71
CA LEU A 26 -9.24 -3.98 13.37
C LEU A 26 -9.38 -3.86 11.84
N PRO A 27 -10.59 -3.98 11.30
CA PRO A 27 -10.83 -3.74 9.89
C PRO A 27 -10.40 -2.33 9.50
N PHE A 28 -9.72 -2.23 8.36
CA PHE A 28 -9.30 -0.96 7.79
C PHE A 28 -10.54 -0.18 7.32
N MET A 29 -10.90 0.86 8.06
CA MET A 29 -11.99 1.77 7.68
C MET A 29 -11.40 2.83 6.75
N THR A 30 -11.49 2.62 5.44
CA THR A 30 -11.18 3.66 4.45
C THR A 30 -12.21 4.78 4.61
N LYS A 31 -11.85 5.85 5.32
CA LYS A 31 -12.57 7.12 5.15
C LYS A 31 -12.14 7.68 3.80
N PRO A 32 -13.06 8.05 2.89
CA PRO A 32 -12.68 8.69 1.65
C PRO A 32 -11.87 9.94 1.99
N LEU A 33 -10.64 9.99 1.49
CA LEU A 33 -9.75 11.12 1.64
C LEU A 33 -10.40 12.30 0.90
N VAL A 34 -11.01 13.22 1.65
CA VAL A 34 -11.43 14.51 1.12
C VAL A 34 -10.23 15.10 0.40
N SER A 35 -10.38 15.43 -0.88
CA SER A 35 -9.31 15.98 -1.72
C SER A 35 -8.63 17.14 -0.99
N PRO A 36 -7.38 16.99 -0.52
CA PRO A 36 -6.75 18.03 0.27
C PRO A 36 -6.38 19.20 -0.63
N LYS A 37 -6.83 20.41 -0.28
CA LYS A 37 -6.24 21.64 -0.82
C LYS A 37 -4.74 21.63 -0.49
N PRO A 38 -3.84 21.97 -1.43
CA PRO A 38 -2.40 21.91 -1.18
C PRO A 38 -2.04 22.88 -0.06
N THR A 39 -1.70 22.32 1.10
CA THR A 39 -1.26 23.09 2.27
C THR A 39 0.09 22.53 2.66
N LEU A 40 1.13 23.36 2.58
CA LEU A 40 2.47 22.97 3.00
C LEU A 40 2.59 23.14 4.52
N LEU A 41 2.61 22.02 5.26
CA LEU A 41 2.87 22.01 6.69
C LEU A 41 4.34 21.65 6.91
N THR A 42 5.11 22.55 7.54
CA THR A 42 6.52 22.31 7.87
C THR A 42 6.71 22.14 9.37
N VAL A 43 7.56 21.20 9.76
CA VAL A 43 7.95 20.96 11.15
C VAL A 43 9.44 20.67 11.21
N SER A 44 10.11 21.06 12.29
CA SER A 44 11.52 20.70 12.46
C SER A 44 11.68 19.19 12.63
N GLY A 45 12.73 18.61 12.05
CA GLY A 45 12.99 17.16 12.13
C GLY A 45 13.12 16.65 13.56
N SER A 46 13.64 17.47 14.49
CA SER A 46 13.70 17.16 15.92
C SER A 46 12.33 17.04 16.57
N LYS A 47 11.42 17.97 16.28
CA LYS A 47 10.03 17.95 16.80
C LYS A 47 9.27 16.77 16.20
N PHE A 48 9.39 16.55 14.88
CA PHE A 48 8.78 15.40 14.21
C PHE A 48 9.20 14.08 14.88
N ARG A 49 10.51 13.86 15.06
CA ARG A 49 11.04 12.64 15.69
C ARG A 49 10.56 12.45 17.13
N ALA A 50 10.41 13.53 17.90
CA ALA A 50 9.85 13.45 19.24
C ALA A 50 8.36 13.06 19.22
N THR A 51 7.58 13.66 18.31
CA THR A 51 6.14 13.40 18.18
C THR A 51 5.83 11.99 17.69
N ILE A 52 6.60 11.44 16.74
CA ILE A 52 6.33 10.06 16.26
C ILE A 52 6.59 9.00 17.33
N LYS A 53 7.50 9.25 18.29
CA LYS A 53 7.81 8.29 19.36
C LYS A 53 6.64 8.09 20.32
N THR A 54 5.76 9.09 20.42
CA THR A 54 4.59 9.07 21.30
C THR A 54 3.28 8.89 20.52
N SER A 55 3.35 8.67 19.21
CA SER A 55 2.19 8.51 18.35
C SER A 55 1.85 7.03 18.16
N ASP A 56 0.56 6.72 18.10
CA ASP A 56 0.07 5.38 17.72
C ASP A 56 0.14 5.11 16.20
N VAL A 57 0.67 6.07 15.42
CA VAL A 57 0.77 5.99 13.96
C VAL A 57 2.23 5.96 13.53
N VAL A 58 2.57 5.02 12.64
CA VAL A 58 3.89 4.92 12.00
C VAL A 58 3.80 5.55 10.62
N PRO A 59 4.39 6.75 10.39
CA PRO A 59 4.42 7.35 9.06
C PRO A 59 5.41 6.60 8.16
N ALA A 60 4.98 6.28 6.94
CA ALA A 60 5.83 5.69 5.90
C ALA A 60 6.03 6.68 4.75
N PHE A 61 7.27 6.82 4.28
CA PHE A 61 7.57 7.55 3.05
C PHE A 61 7.65 6.54 1.92
N ILE A 62 6.67 6.58 1.01
CA ILE A 62 6.63 5.74 -0.18
C ILE A 62 7.10 6.61 -1.34
N ALA A 63 8.31 6.36 -1.80
CA ALA A 63 8.77 6.91 -3.07
C ALA A 63 7.95 6.23 -4.18
N LYS A 64 7.07 7.00 -4.84
CA LYS A 64 6.46 6.54 -6.09
C LYS A 64 7.45 6.82 -7.20
N GLU A 65 7.73 5.80 -8.01
CA GLU A 65 8.45 5.99 -9.25
C GLU A 65 7.66 6.98 -10.11
N GLN A 66 8.27 8.11 -10.46
CA GLN A 66 7.73 8.93 -11.53
C GLN A 66 7.95 8.15 -12.80
N GLN A 67 6.87 7.71 -13.46
CA GLN A 67 6.98 7.16 -14.80
C GLN A 67 7.79 8.16 -15.64
N PRO A 68 9.00 7.78 -16.11
CA PRO A 68 9.71 8.64 -17.03
C PRO A 68 8.79 8.89 -18.23
N HIS A 69 8.80 10.12 -18.76
CA HIS A 69 8.09 10.44 -19.99
C HIS A 69 8.39 9.34 -21.01
N ALA A 70 7.34 8.61 -21.43
CA ALA A 70 7.50 7.43 -22.25
C ALA A 70 8.33 7.78 -23.48
N LEU A 71 9.54 7.20 -23.58
CA LEU A 71 10.30 7.24 -24.81
C LEU A 71 9.48 6.47 -25.86
N PRO A 72 9.43 6.94 -27.12
CA PRO A 72 8.73 6.21 -28.16
C PRO A 72 9.34 4.81 -28.32
N PHE A 73 8.47 3.80 -28.34
CA PHE A 73 8.90 2.41 -28.59
C PHE A 73 9.58 2.30 -29.96
N LEU A 74 10.55 1.39 -30.07
CA LEU A 74 11.14 1.04 -31.36
C LEU A 74 10.03 0.47 -32.28
N PRO A 75 9.96 0.85 -33.57
CA PRO A 75 8.90 0.40 -34.48
C PRO A 75 8.76 -1.12 -34.58
N GLU A 76 9.87 -1.86 -34.43
CA GLU A 76 9.89 -3.32 -34.48
C GLU A 76 9.21 -3.98 -33.28
N VAL A 77 9.10 -3.28 -32.15
CA VAL A 77 8.56 -3.80 -30.89
C VAL A 77 7.06 -3.52 -30.76
N VAL A 78 6.53 -2.55 -31.52
CA VAL A 78 5.10 -2.19 -31.49
C VAL A 78 4.18 -3.36 -31.85
N PRO A 79 4.42 -4.14 -32.93
CA PRO A 79 3.56 -5.29 -33.25
C PRO A 79 3.56 -6.36 -32.16
N LEU A 80 4.71 -6.56 -31.51
CA LEU A 80 4.86 -7.51 -30.41
C LEU A 80 4.08 -7.06 -29.17
N LEU A 81 4.09 -5.76 -28.85
CA LEU A 81 3.31 -5.21 -27.74
C LEU A 81 1.80 -5.30 -27.98
N GLU A 82 1.37 -5.16 -29.24
CA GLU A 82 -0.04 -5.36 -29.61
C GLU A 82 -0.46 -6.83 -29.48
N GLU A 83 0.41 -7.77 -29.90
CA GLU A 83 0.18 -9.22 -29.78
C GLU A 83 -0.02 -9.66 -28.32
N PHE A 84 0.74 -9.10 -27.38
CA PHE A 84 0.72 -9.44 -25.95
C PHE A 84 0.02 -8.38 -25.08
N SER A 85 -0.91 -7.63 -25.66
CA SER A 85 -1.63 -6.54 -24.98
C SER A 85 -2.51 -7.01 -23.80
N ASP A 86 -2.83 -8.30 -23.75
CA ASP A 86 -3.54 -8.97 -22.67
C ASP A 86 -2.66 -9.25 -21.43
N LEU A 87 -1.33 -9.33 -21.59
CA LEU A 87 -0.39 -9.61 -20.50
C LEU A 87 -0.06 -8.37 -19.65
N ALA A 88 -0.12 -7.19 -20.26
CA ALA A 88 0.27 -5.93 -19.63
C ALA A 88 -0.90 -4.93 -19.69
N PRO A 89 -1.76 -4.87 -18.67
CA PRO A 89 -2.87 -3.94 -18.66
C PRO A 89 -2.36 -2.50 -18.72
N ALA A 90 -3.04 -1.65 -19.51
CA ALA A 90 -2.74 -0.22 -19.63
C ALA A 90 -2.81 0.52 -18.28
N TYR A 91 -3.50 -0.07 -17.30
CA TYR A 91 -3.60 0.42 -15.94
C TYR A 91 -3.22 -0.71 -14.97
N LEU A 92 -2.07 -0.57 -14.32
CA LEU A 92 -1.69 -1.42 -13.20
C LEU A 92 -2.29 -0.79 -11.93
N LEU A 93 -3.07 -1.56 -11.17
CA LEU A 93 -3.58 -1.12 -9.89
C LEU A 93 -2.40 -0.94 -8.91
N ASP A 94 -2.51 0.05 -8.00
CA ASP A 94 -1.55 0.25 -6.90
C ASP A 94 -1.49 -0.97 -5.94
N GLU A 95 -2.43 -1.90 -6.07
CA GLU A 95 -2.50 -3.13 -5.30
C GLU A 95 -1.65 -4.22 -5.94
N LEU A 96 -0.86 -4.91 -5.11
CA LEU A 96 -0.11 -6.07 -5.56
C LEU A 96 -1.08 -7.15 -6.06
N PRO A 97 -0.75 -7.83 -7.18
CA PRO A 97 -1.54 -8.97 -7.62
C PRO A 97 -1.60 -10.01 -6.50
N PRO A 98 -2.72 -10.74 -6.36
CA PRO A 98 -2.86 -11.76 -5.33
C PRO A 98 -1.69 -12.75 -5.41
N LEU A 99 -1.18 -13.15 -4.25
CA LEU A 99 -0.16 -14.19 -4.15
C LEU A 99 -0.63 -15.41 -4.94
N ARG A 100 0.11 -15.78 -5.98
CA ARG A 100 -0.14 -17.02 -6.69
C ARG A 100 0.29 -18.15 -5.77
N ASP A 101 -0.66 -18.95 -5.31
CA ASP A 101 -0.36 -20.22 -4.64
C ASP A 101 0.39 -21.11 -5.64
N VAL A 102 1.63 -21.47 -5.32
CA VAL A 102 2.46 -22.45 -6.04
C VAL A 102 2.60 -23.72 -5.23
#